data_AF-A0A7X3IFQ5-F1
#
_entry.id   AF-A0A7X3IFQ5-F1
#
_cell.length_a   1.000
_cell.length_b   1.000
_cell.length_c   1.000
_cell.angle_alpha   90.00
_cell.angle_beta   90.00
_cell.angle_gamma   90.00
#
_symmetry.space_group_name_H-M   'P 1'
#
loop_
_entity.id
_entity.type
_entity.pdbx_description
1 polymer ?
#
loop_
_entity_poly.entity_id
_entity_poly.type
_entity_poly.pdbx_seq_one_letter_code
_entity_poly.pdbx_strand_id
1 'polypeptide(L)'
;MAFGYKLGDVVNNVTRIVEAIQHMEQGMHHASSGSLDALRRNKAQLENVLEFIMELEVGSSVSLEAYLAGHKQCIQDCIGISYNAKKPYIGRTRVI
;
A
#
# COMPACT_ATOMS: atom_id res chain seq x y z
N MET A 1 0.13 -22.06 6.45
CA MET A 1 0.36 -20.79 7.18
C MET A 1 0.61 -19.70 6.14
N ALA A 2 -0.32 -18.77 5.98
CA ALA A 2 -0.10 -17.59 5.13
C ALA A 2 0.54 -16.51 6.03
N PHE A 3 1.80 -16.19 5.79
CA PHE A 3 2.41 -15.01 6.38
C PHE A 3 1.78 -13.79 5.69
N GLY A 4 0.77 -13.21 6.33
CA GLY A 4 0.10 -12.01 5.82
C GLY A 4 0.98 -10.79 6.06
N TYR A 5 1.86 -10.48 5.12
CA TYR A 5 2.58 -9.21 5.12
C TYR A 5 1.61 -8.11 4.69
N LYS A 6 1.54 -7.02 5.47
CA LYS A 6 0.78 -5.84 5.03
C LYS A 6 1.52 -5.23 3.84
N LEU A 7 0.79 -4.82 2.81
CA LEU A 7 1.37 -4.18 1.62
C LEU A 7 2.31 -3.01 2.02
N GLY A 8 1.94 -2.23 3.03
CA GLY A 8 2.77 -1.13 3.54
C GLY A 8 4.12 -1.60 4.10
N ASP A 9 4.21 -2.77 4.72
CA ASP A 9 5.47 -3.31 5.23
C ASP A 9 6.39 -3.75 4.08
N VAL A 10 5.81 -4.33 3.01
CA VAL A 10 6.55 -4.70 1.79
C VAL A 10 7.10 -3.45 1.11
N VAL A 11 6.29 -2.41 0.93
CA VAL A 11 6.72 -1.13 0.35
C VAL A 11 7.85 -0.51 1.16
N ASN A 12 7.73 -0.45 2.48
CA ASN A 12 8.78 0.10 3.35
C ASN A 12 10.09 -0.68 3.24
N ASN A 13 10.03 -2.02 3.15
CA ASN A 13 11.23 -2.85 2.99
C ASN A 13 11.88 -2.67 1.62
N VAL A 14 11.09 -2.53 0.54
CA VAL A 14 11.60 -2.20 -0.79
C VAL A 14 12.32 -0.85 -0.78
N THR A 15 11.72 0.18 -0.17
CA THR A 15 12.37 1.50 -0.03
C THR A 15 13.73 1.40 0.67
N ARG A 16 13.82 0.64 1.77
CA ARG A 16 15.08 0.41 2.50
C ARG A 16 16.14 -0.30 1.66
N ILE A 17 15.74 -1.26 0.83
CA ILE A 17 16.66 -1.96 -0.09
C ILE A 17 17.24 -0.97 -1.11
N VAL A 18 16.39 -0.12 -1.69
CA VAL A 18 16.81 0.91 -2.66
C VAL A 18 17.77 1.92 -2.03
N GLU A 19 17.45 2.41 -0.82
CA GLU A 19 18.33 3.32 -0.07
C GLU A 19 19.69 2.67 0.23
N ALA A 20 19.69 1.39 0.65
CA ALA A 20 20.92 0.65 0.92
C ALA A 20 21.80 0.51 -0.33
N ILE A 21 21.21 0.22 -1.50
CA ILE A 21 21.93 0.15 -2.78
C ILE A 21 22.59 1.50 -3.08
N GLN A 22 21.86 2.61 -2.97
CA GLN A 22 22.39 3.96 -3.21
C GLN A 22 23.55 4.31 -2.27
N HIS A 23 23.43 3.98 -0.99
CA HIS A 23 24.52 4.19 -0.03
C HIS A 23 25.74 3.33 -0.34
N MET A 24 25.56 2.09 -0.81
CA MET A 24 26.68 1.25 -1.25
C MET A 24 27.38 1.85 -2.46
N GLU A 25 26.64 2.37 -3.45
CA GLU A 25 27.22 3.06 -4.62
C GLU A 25 28.04 4.28 -4.21
N GLN A 26 27.49 5.12 -3.33
CA GLN A 26 28.22 6.28 -2.78
C GLN A 26 29.47 5.85 -2.01
N GLY A 27 29.37 4.79 -1.19
CA GLY A 27 30.48 4.25 -0.42
C GLY A 27 31.59 3.65 -1.30
N MET A 28 31.26 3.09 -2.46
CA MET A 28 32.25 2.53 -3.40
C MET A 28 33.21 3.59 -3.93
N HIS A 29 32.81 4.87 -4.04
CA HIS A 29 33.69 5.94 -4.49
C HIS A 29 34.86 6.23 -3.55
N HIS A 30 34.73 5.85 -2.27
CA HIS A 30 35.73 6.10 -1.23
C HIS A 30 36.33 4.81 -0.66
N ALA A 31 35.94 3.65 -1.18
CA ALA A 31 36.33 2.36 -0.66
C ALA A 31 37.72 1.91 -1.16
N SER A 32 38.45 1.20 -0.31
CA SER A 32 39.64 0.45 -0.72
C SER A 32 39.27 -0.65 -1.72
N SER A 33 40.20 -1.06 -2.59
CA SER A 33 39.95 -2.09 -3.63
C SER A 33 39.37 -3.40 -3.06
N GLY A 34 39.87 -3.86 -1.92
CA GLY A 34 39.37 -5.08 -1.26
C GLY A 34 37.95 -4.94 -0.68
N SER A 35 37.58 -3.74 -0.23
CA SER A 35 36.22 -3.43 0.23
C SER A 35 35.25 -3.26 -0.94
N LEU A 36 35.76 -2.80 -2.10
CA LEU A 36 34.98 -2.53 -3.30
C LEU A 36 34.36 -3.80 -3.88
N ASP A 37 35.11 -4.90 -3.90
CA ASP A 37 34.59 -6.19 -4.37
C ASP A 37 33.53 -6.78 -3.43
N ALA A 38 33.67 -6.58 -2.11
CA ALA A 38 32.67 -6.98 -1.15
C ALA A 38 31.38 -6.15 -1.30
N LEU A 39 31.51 -4.83 -1.45
CA LEU A 39 30.37 -3.94 -1.70
C LEU A 39 29.66 -4.28 -3.00
N ARG A 40 30.39 -4.61 -4.07
CA ARG A 40 29.80 -4.99 -5.37
C ARG A 40 28.98 -6.27 -5.26
N ARG A 41 29.49 -7.28 -4.55
CA ARG A 41 28.77 -8.53 -4.30
C ARG A 41 27.49 -8.28 -3.49
N ASN A 42 27.58 -7.50 -2.42
CA ASN A 42 26.43 -7.19 -1.57
C ASN A 42 25.37 -6.36 -2.32
N LYS A 43 25.81 -5.40 -3.13
CA LYS A 43 24.92 -4.63 -4.02
C LYS A 43 24.17 -5.57 -4.97
N ALA A 44 24.88 -6.45 -5.68
CA ALA A 44 24.26 -7.39 -6.62
C ALA A 44 23.25 -8.33 -5.93
N GLN A 45 23.51 -8.75 -4.70
CA GLN A 45 22.56 -9.54 -3.92
C GLN A 45 21.28 -8.77 -3.61
N LEU A 46 21.38 -7.49 -3.24
CA LEU A 46 20.23 -6.63 -2.97
C LEU A 46 19.41 -6.34 -4.24
N GLU A 47 20.09 -6.14 -5.39
CA GLU A 47 19.44 -5.96 -6.69
C GLU A 47 18.64 -7.21 -7.09
N ASN A 48 19.21 -8.41 -6.91
CA ASN A 48 18.49 -9.67 -7.17
C ASN A 48 17.26 -9.85 -6.27
N VAL A 49 17.35 -9.45 -5.00
CA VAL A 49 16.21 -9.50 -4.08
C VAL A 49 15.12 -8.51 -4.50
N LEU A 50 15.51 -7.32 -4.95
CA LEU A 50 14.58 -6.31 -5.44
C LEU A 50 13.86 -6.80 -6.70
N GLU A 51 14.59 -7.36 -7.65
CA GLU A 51 14.03 -7.96 -8.87
C GLU A 51 13.05 -9.07 -8.54
N PHE A 52 13.43 -10.00 -7.65
CA PHE A 52 12.53 -11.06 -7.18
C PHE A 52 11.24 -10.51 -6.55
N ILE A 53 11.33 -9.45 -5.72
CA ILE A 53 10.14 -8.82 -5.12
C ILE A 53 9.25 -8.16 -6.18
N MET A 54 9.84 -7.55 -7.21
CA MET A 54 9.11 -6.91 -8.30
C MET A 54 8.46 -7.90 -9.26
N GLU A 55 9.09 -9.04 -9.50
CA GLU A 55 8.56 -10.14 -10.32
C GLU A 55 7.45 -10.91 -9.63
N LEU A 56 7.45 -10.93 -8.29
CA LEU A 56 6.34 -11.49 -7.53
C LEU A 56 5.08 -10.64 -7.79
N GLU A 57 4.10 -11.23 -8.48
CA GLU A 57 2.73 -10.75 -8.45
C GLU A 57 2.23 -10.80 -7.00
N VAL A 58 2.35 -9.69 -6.28
CA VAL A 58 1.80 -9.55 -4.93
C VAL A 58 0.27 -9.46 -5.07
N GLY A 59 -0.37 -10.62 -5.20
CA GLY A 59 -1.81 -10.76 -5.19
C GLY A 59 -2.34 -10.40 -3.80
N SER A 60 -2.91 -9.21 -3.67
CA SER A 60 -3.75 -8.89 -2.52
C SER A 60 -5.08 -9.63 -2.66
N SER A 61 -5.43 -10.49 -1.70
CA SER A 61 -6.79 -11.06 -1.61
C SER A 61 -7.86 -9.98 -1.37
N VAL A 62 -7.43 -8.77 -1.04
CA VAL A 62 -8.29 -7.60 -0.83
C VAL A 62 -8.09 -6.67 -2.01
N SER A 63 -9.04 -6.70 -2.95
CA SER A 63 -9.15 -5.67 -3.98
C SER A 63 -9.44 -4.33 -3.27
N LEU A 64 -8.52 -3.37 -3.41
CA LEU A 64 -8.73 -2.00 -2.92
C LEU A 64 -10.05 -1.43 -3.44
N GLU A 65 -10.38 -1.75 -4.69
CA GLU A 65 -11.62 -1.35 -5.34
C GLU A 65 -12.85 -1.96 -4.65
N ALA A 66 -12.80 -3.24 -4.29
CA ALA A 66 -13.86 -3.90 -3.51
C ALA A 66 -13.99 -3.32 -2.09
N TYR A 67 -12.87 -2.97 -1.46
CA TYR A 67 -12.87 -2.37 -0.12
C TYR A 67 -13.48 -0.94 -0.14
N LEU A 68 -13.11 -0.14 -1.15
CA LEU A 68 -13.66 1.19 -1.38
C LEU A 68 -15.15 1.14 -1.74
N ALA A 69 -15.56 0.18 -2.57
CA ALA A 69 -16.97 -0.04 -2.90
C ALA A 69 -17.80 -0.39 -1.66
N GLY A 70 -17.30 -1.27 -0.78
CA GLY A 70 -17.95 -1.60 0.49
C GLY A 70 -18.08 -0.38 1.43
N HIS A 71 -17.04 0.47 1.50
CA HIS A 71 -17.10 1.70 2.29
C HIS A 71 -18.11 2.70 1.71
N LYS A 72 -18.15 2.86 0.38
CA LYS A 72 -19.14 3.71 -0.29
C LYS A 72 -20.57 3.25 0.00
N GLN A 73 -20.83 1.95 -0.06
CA GLN A 73 -22.15 1.39 0.26
C GLN A 73 -22.53 1.66 1.72
N CYS A 74 -21.61 1.42 2.67
CA CYS A 74 -21.84 1.69 4.09
C CYS A 74 -22.21 3.16 4.35
N ILE A 75 -21.48 4.10 3.74
CA ILE A 75 -21.77 5.54 3.84
C ILE A 75 -23.14 5.87 3.24
N GLN A 76 -23.46 5.30 2.07
CA GLN A 76 -24.76 5.47 1.43
C GLN A 76 -25.90 4.94 2.29
N ASP A 77 -25.73 3.80 2.96
CA ASP A 77 -26.72 3.23 3.88
C ASP A 77 -26.88 4.12 5.12
N CYS A 78 -25.79 4.62 5.71
CA CYS A 78 -25.84 5.56 6.84
C CYS A 78 -26.59 6.86 6.49
N ILE A 79 -26.38 7.41 5.29
CA ILE A 79 -27.05 8.63 4.83
C ILE A 79 -28.50 8.35 4.41
N GLY A 80 -28.76 7.21 3.74
CA GLY A 80 -30.08 6.81 3.27
C GLY A 80 -31.07 6.57 4.41
N ILE A 81 -30.61 6.01 5.52
CA ILE A 81 -31.42 5.86 6.74
C ILE A 81 -31.76 7.22 7.36
N SER A 82 -30.82 8.18 7.35
CA SER A 82 -31.03 9.54 7.87
C SER A 82 -32.03 10.35 7.03
N TYR A 83 -32.01 10.19 5.71
CA TYR A 83 -32.95 10.89 4.81
C TYR A 83 -34.36 10.28 4.82
N ASN A 84 -34.49 8.95 4.94
CA ASN A 84 -35.79 8.28 4.98
C ASN A 84 -36.45 8.29 6.37
N ALA A 85 -35.73 8.65 7.43
CA ALA A 85 -36.28 8.79 8.78
C ALA A 85 -37.04 10.14 9.01
N LYS A 86 -37.02 11.07 8.04
CA LYS A 86 -37.90 12.23 8.09
C LYS A 86 -39.32 11.80 7.75
N LYS A 87 -40.16 11.62 8.78
CA LYS A 87 -41.62 11.51 8.63
C LYS A 87 -42.10 12.57 7.63
N PRO A 88 -42.95 12.22 6.64
CA PRO A 88 -43.59 13.23 5.82
C PRO A 88 -44.48 14.05 6.75
N TYR A 89 -44.08 15.29 7.02
CA TYR A 89 -44.92 16.22 7.77
C TYR A 89 -46.10 16.60 6.88
N ILE A 90 -47.15 15.79 6.90
CA ILE A 90 -48.46 16.15 6.36
C ILE A 90 -49.11 17.09 7.39
N GLY A 91 -49.02 18.39 7.12
CA GLY A 91 -49.76 19.43 7.82
C GLY A 91 -49.45 20.76 7.13
N ARG A 92 -50.35 21.42 6.41
CA ARG A 92 -51.78 21.65 6.66
C ARG A 92 -52.47 21.82 5.31
N THR A 93 -53.53 21.06 5.07
CA THR A 93 -54.58 21.44 4.11
C THR A 93 -55.14 22.79 4.54
N ARG A 94 -55.08 23.81 3.66
CA ARG A 94 -55.91 25.01 3.85
C ARG A 94 -57.36 24.58 3.64
N VAL A 95 -58.13 24.55 4.73
CA VAL A 95 -59.59 24.54 4.65
C VAL A 95 -59.99 26.00 4.40
N ILE A 96 -60.61 26.20 3.24
CA ILE A 96 -61.47 27.30 2.74
C ILE A 96 -61.37 28.61 3.52
#